data_AF-A0A8J3JPW0-F1
#
_entry.id   AF-A0A8J3JPW0-F1
#
_cell.length_a   1.000
_cell.length_b   1.000
_cell.length_c   1.000
_cell.angle_alpha   90.00
_cell.angle_beta   90.00
_cell.angle_gamma   90.00
#
_symmetry.space_group_name_H-M   'P 1'
#
loop_
_entity.id
_entity.type
_entity.pdbx_description
1 polymer ?
#
loop_
_entity_poly.entity_id
_entity_poly.type
_entity_poly.pdbx_seq_one_letter_code
_entity_poly.pdbx_strand_id
1 'polypeptide(L)'
;MVLFVAAAVLTIWGFAADSGGLRTAGWIVWGLGVLWVWVTSGGRFGLRATMVRRMLRDTGQLALAAAQGDPVAMRTLGLAYKINGDLDAAELWLRRAAEAGDAEALFDMGRLVEQHRGLAESEEWFRGAAERGHAVARAMFAEGGVFHPDRPRG
;
A
#
# COMPACT_ATOMS: atom_id res chain seq x y z
N MET A 1 -27.99 -5.62 14.48
CA MET A 1 -28.85 -6.17 15.55
C MET A 1 -30.08 -5.29 15.59
N VAL A 2 -31.03 -5.43 14.67
CA VAL A 2 -32.19 -6.34 14.65
C VAL A 2 -32.66 -6.41 13.20
N LEU A 3 -32.69 -7.61 12.59
CA LEU A 3 -33.40 -8.01 11.36
C LEU A 3 -32.87 -9.35 10.77
N PHE A 4 -31.94 -10.03 11.45
CA PHE A 4 -31.39 -11.32 11.00
C PHE A 4 -32.16 -12.57 11.48
N VAL A 5 -33.34 -12.43 12.08
CA VAL A 5 -34.14 -13.58 12.54
C VAL A 5 -35.27 -13.94 11.55
N ALA A 6 -35.57 -13.09 10.57
CA ALA A 6 -36.69 -13.34 9.65
C ALA A 6 -36.40 -14.37 8.54
N ALA A 7 -35.13 -14.59 8.16
CA ALA A 7 -34.79 -15.48 7.04
C ALA A 7 -34.50 -16.93 7.45
N ALA A 8 -34.12 -17.20 8.72
CA ALA A 8 -33.79 -18.55 9.16
C ALA A 8 -35.02 -19.38 9.59
N VAL A 9 -36.12 -18.73 9.98
CA VAL A 9 -37.35 -19.41 10.44
C VAL A 9 -38.22 -19.90 9.26
N LEU A 10 -38.10 -19.30 8.08
CA LEU A 10 -38.84 -19.72 6.87
C LEU A 10 -38.20 -20.90 6.12
N THR A 11 -36.95 -21.26 6.41
CA THR A 11 -36.29 -22.41 5.74
C THR A 11 -36.53 -23.74 6.46
N ILE A 12 -36.94 -23.73 7.73
CA ILE A 12 -37.18 -24.98 8.49
C ILE A 12 -38.55 -25.60 8.20
N TRP A 13 -39.53 -24.84 7.68
CA TRP A 13 -40.86 -25.37 7.32
C TRP A 13 -40.93 -26.04 5.95
N GLY A 14 -39.85 -26.03 5.15
CA GLY A 14 -39.73 -26.76 3.89
C GLY A 14 -39.24 -28.20 4.01
N PHE A 15 -39.10 -28.73 5.24
CA PHE A 15 -38.49 -30.05 5.51
C PHE A 15 -39.51 -31.15 5.88
N ALA A 16 -40.83 -30.90 5.80
CA ALA A 16 -41.85 -31.86 6.22
C ALA A 16 -42.84 -32.29 5.12
N ALA A 17 -42.44 -32.26 3.85
CA ALA A 17 -43.24 -32.86 2.78
C ALA A 17 -42.33 -33.59 1.78
N ASP A 18 -42.48 -34.90 1.79
CA ASP A 18 -41.97 -35.87 0.83
C ASP A 18 -42.27 -35.46 -0.63
N SER A 19 -41.24 -35.35 -1.47
CA SER A 19 -41.28 -35.61 -2.92
C SER A 19 -39.95 -35.19 -3.59
N GLY A 20 -39.26 -36.18 -4.18
CA GLY A 20 -37.94 -36.07 -4.80
C GLY A 20 -37.86 -35.28 -6.11
N GLY A 21 -38.29 -34.01 -6.13
CA GLY A 21 -38.29 -33.17 -7.34
C GLY A 21 -37.52 -31.85 -7.26
N LEU A 22 -36.97 -31.45 -6.10
CA LEU A 22 -36.58 -30.05 -5.87
C LEU A 22 -35.11 -29.82 -5.47
N ARG A 23 -34.21 -30.78 -5.72
CA ARG A 23 -32.75 -30.53 -5.57
C ARG A 23 -32.22 -29.52 -6.60
N THR A 24 -32.96 -29.27 -7.68
CA THR A 24 -32.55 -28.36 -8.75
C THR A 24 -32.90 -26.89 -8.50
N ALA A 25 -33.94 -26.61 -7.71
CA ALA A 25 -34.35 -25.25 -7.43
C ALA A 25 -33.48 -24.58 -6.35
N GLY A 26 -32.92 -25.36 -5.43
CA GLY A 26 -32.16 -24.86 -4.28
C GLY A 26 -30.91 -24.06 -4.65
N TRP A 27 -30.12 -24.52 -5.63
CA TRP A 27 -28.90 -23.82 -6.05
C TRP A 27 -29.17 -22.56 -6.87
N ILE A 28 -30.29 -22.50 -7.59
CA ILE A 28 -30.71 -21.29 -8.32
C ILE A 28 -31.11 -20.20 -7.32
N VAL A 29 -31.95 -20.54 -6.34
CA VAL A 29 -32.36 -19.59 -5.29
C VAL A 29 -31.15 -19.13 -4.47
N TRP A 30 -30.23 -20.05 -4.15
CA TRP A 30 -29.00 -19.72 -3.43
C TRP A 30 -28.07 -18.83 -4.26
N GLY A 31 -27.86 -19.16 -5.55
CA GLY A 31 -27.05 -18.37 -6.48
C GLY A 31 -27.62 -16.98 -6.73
N LEU A 32 -28.94 -16.86 -6.90
CA LEU A 32 -29.64 -15.58 -7.03
C LEU A 32 -29.56 -14.75 -5.75
N GLY A 33 -29.63 -15.38 -4.57
CA GLY A 33 -29.43 -14.71 -3.29
C GLY A 33 -28.03 -14.14 -3.13
N VAL A 34 -27.00 -14.92 -3.46
CA VAL A 34 -25.60 -14.47 -3.45
C VAL A 34 -25.37 -13.35 -4.48
N LEU A 35 -25.91 -13.50 -5.69
CA LEU A 35 -25.82 -12.49 -6.74
C LEU A 35 -26.52 -11.19 -6.34
N TRP A 36 -27.71 -11.28 -5.74
CA TRP A 36 -28.46 -10.12 -5.27
C TRP A 36 -27.74 -9.40 -4.13
N VAL A 37 -27.16 -10.14 -3.17
CA VAL A 37 -26.30 -9.56 -2.13
C VAL A 37 -25.08 -8.90 -2.76
N TRP A 38 -24.44 -9.51 -3.77
CA TRP A 38 -23.29 -8.94 -4.45
C TRP A 38 -23.60 -7.63 -5.20
N VAL A 39 -24.76 -7.59 -5.88
CA VAL A 39 -25.25 -6.40 -6.61
C VAL A 39 -25.67 -5.28 -5.64
N THR A 40 -26.36 -5.61 -4.56
CA THR A 40 -26.85 -4.61 -3.58
C THR A 40 -25.76 -4.12 -2.61
N SER A 41 -24.73 -4.93 -2.37
CA SER A 41 -23.61 -4.58 -1.48
C SER A 41 -22.50 -3.77 -2.17
N GLY A 42 -22.64 -3.47 -3.47
CA GLY A 42 -21.79 -2.52 -4.18
C GLY A 42 -20.28 -2.80 -4.08
N GLY A 43 -19.85 -4.04 -4.32
CA GLY A 43 -18.41 -4.36 -4.49
C GLY A 43 -17.50 -4.12 -3.28
N ARG A 44 -18.04 -4.03 -2.06
CA ARG A 44 -17.25 -3.70 -0.84
C ARG A 44 -16.41 -4.85 -0.25
N PHE A 45 -16.22 -5.95 -0.98
CA PHE A 45 -15.23 -6.99 -0.65
C PHE A 45 -13.87 -6.77 -1.32
N GLY A 46 -13.58 -5.55 -1.75
CA GLY A 46 -12.20 -5.11 -1.97
C GLY A 46 -11.56 -4.74 -0.64
N LEU A 47 -10.92 -5.70 0.05
CA LEU A 47 -10.07 -5.48 1.23
C LEU A 47 -8.89 -4.51 0.98
N ARG A 48 -8.76 -3.95 -0.24
CA ARG A 48 -7.80 -2.91 -0.59
C ARG A 48 -8.34 -1.49 -0.37
N ALA A 49 -9.65 -1.27 -0.40
CA ALA A 49 -10.23 0.07 -0.35
C ALA A 49 -10.35 0.65 1.08
N THR A 50 -10.45 -0.20 2.10
CA THR A 50 -10.62 0.23 3.50
C THR A 50 -9.31 0.74 4.13
N MET A 51 -8.15 0.19 3.76
CA MET A 51 -6.84 0.71 4.20
C MET A 51 -6.52 2.06 3.55
N VAL A 52 -6.70 2.17 2.23
CA VAL A 52 -6.42 3.40 1.47
C VAL A 52 -7.27 4.56 1.98
N ARG A 53 -8.55 4.34 2.29
CA ARG A 53 -9.46 5.39 2.77
C ARG A 53 -9.12 5.92 4.17
N ARG A 54 -8.39 5.15 4.99
CA ARG A 54 -7.88 5.59 6.29
C ARG A 54 -6.61 6.43 6.11
N MET A 55 -5.69 5.97 5.27
CA MET A 55 -4.49 6.71 4.88
C MET A 55 -4.82 8.08 4.27
N LEU A 56 -5.84 8.17 3.41
CA LEU A 56 -6.28 9.44 2.79
C LEU A 56 -6.91 10.45 3.77
N ARG A 57 -7.27 10.04 5.00
CA ARG A 57 -7.76 10.97 6.04
C ARG A 57 -6.60 11.52 6.87
N ASP A 58 -5.53 10.74 7.01
CA ASP A 58 -4.28 11.15 7.64
C ASP A 58 -3.39 11.99 6.72
N THR A 59 -3.53 11.89 5.39
CA THR A 59 -2.76 12.74 4.45
C THR A 59 -3.00 14.24 4.66
N GLY A 60 -4.19 14.65 5.12
CA GLY A 60 -4.45 16.05 5.46
C GLY A 60 -3.61 16.54 6.66
N GLN A 61 -3.49 15.71 7.70
CA GLN A 61 -2.65 16.02 8.86
C GLN A 61 -1.16 15.90 8.53
N LEU A 62 -0.78 14.90 7.74
CA LEU A 62 0.59 14.74 7.23
C LEU A 62 1.01 15.90 6.33
N ALA A 63 0.12 16.40 5.48
CA ALA A 63 0.40 17.56 4.64
C ALA A 63 0.55 18.84 5.47
N LEU A 64 -0.24 19.00 6.54
CA LEU A 64 -0.07 20.09 7.50
C LEU A 64 1.27 19.98 8.25
N ALA A 65 1.64 18.80 8.74
CA ALA A 65 2.92 18.58 9.41
C ALA A 65 4.12 18.75 8.46
N ALA A 66 3.99 18.28 7.21
CA ALA A 66 4.97 18.51 6.16
C ALA A 66 5.10 20.02 5.83
N ALA A 67 4.00 20.77 5.82
CA ALA A 67 4.01 22.22 5.65
C ALA A 67 4.65 22.95 6.84
N GLN A 68 4.61 22.36 8.04
CA GLN A 68 5.29 22.87 9.24
C GLN A 68 6.79 22.56 9.26
N GLY A 69 7.32 21.87 8.25
CA GLY A 69 8.75 21.60 8.14
C GLY A 69 9.19 20.27 8.74
N ASP A 70 8.27 19.39 9.16
CA ASP A 70 8.65 18.06 9.69
C ASP A 70 9.18 17.16 8.54
N PRO A 71 10.48 16.80 8.56
CA PRO A 71 11.08 15.99 7.51
C PRO A 71 10.44 14.60 7.40
N VAL A 72 10.01 14.02 8.53
CA VAL A 72 9.41 12.68 8.59
C VAL A 72 8.02 12.71 7.95
N ALA A 73 7.25 13.77 8.19
CA ALA A 73 5.95 13.96 7.55
C ALA A 73 6.08 14.17 6.04
N MET A 74 7.07 14.96 5.59
CA MET A 74 7.38 15.14 4.17
C MET A 74 7.74 13.81 3.51
N ARG A 75 8.61 13.00 4.13
CA ARG A 75 8.98 11.67 3.65
C ARG A 75 7.76 10.77 3.52
N THR A 76 6.94 10.72 4.56
CA THR A 76 5.73 9.88 4.60
C THR A 76 4.74 10.28 3.51
N LEU A 77 4.59 11.58 3.26
CA LEU A 77 3.75 12.10 2.17
C LEU A 77 4.31 11.70 0.80
N GLY A 78 5.62 11.81 0.59
CA GLY A 78 6.28 11.36 -0.64
C GLY A 78 6.10 9.86 -0.89
N LEU A 79 6.22 9.03 0.14
CA LEU A 79 5.94 7.60 0.05
C LEU A 79 4.46 7.30 -0.27
N ALA A 80 3.53 8.07 0.28
CA ALA A 80 2.12 7.94 -0.04
C ALA A 80 1.84 8.24 -1.53
N TYR A 81 2.45 9.30 -2.07
CA TYR A 81 2.37 9.60 -3.51
C TYR A 81 2.98 8.49 -4.36
N LYS A 82 4.14 7.95 -3.97
CA LYS A 82 4.77 6.81 -4.64
C LYS A 82 3.84 5.60 -4.71
N ILE A 83 3.17 5.26 -3.60
CA ILE A 83 2.21 4.14 -3.54
C ILE A 83 1.00 4.39 -4.44
N ASN A 84 0.56 5.65 -4.57
CA ASN A 84 -0.54 6.03 -5.45
C ASN A 84 -0.12 6.12 -6.93
N GLY A 85 1.17 5.94 -7.25
CA GLY A 85 1.70 6.01 -8.61
C GLY A 85 2.00 7.43 -9.10
N ASP A 86 1.90 8.44 -8.23
CA ASP A 86 2.28 9.82 -8.55
C ASP A 86 3.76 10.03 -8.20
N LEU A 87 4.61 9.71 -9.16
CA LEU A 87 6.06 9.68 -8.97
C LEU A 87 6.67 11.08 -8.93
N ASP A 88 6.10 12.03 -9.68
CA ASP A 88 6.55 13.42 -9.70
C ASP A 88 6.29 14.08 -8.34
N ALA A 89 5.10 13.86 -7.76
CA ALA A 89 4.80 14.32 -6.42
C ALA A 89 5.67 13.61 -5.37
N ALA A 90 5.91 12.30 -5.52
CA ALA A 90 6.80 11.56 -4.64
C ALA A 90 8.22 12.14 -4.63
N GLU A 91 8.78 12.39 -5.82
CA GLU A 91 10.12 12.97 -5.99
C GLU A 91 10.20 14.33 -5.30
N LEU A 92 9.21 15.19 -5.53
CA LEU A 92 9.15 16.52 -4.97
C LEU A 92 9.15 16.52 -3.44
N TRP A 93 8.33 15.66 -2.82
CA TRP A 93 8.23 15.59 -1.35
C TRP A 93 9.43 14.92 -0.71
N LEU A 94 9.98 13.87 -1.33
CA LEU A 94 11.21 13.22 -0.86
C LEU A 94 12.41 14.16 -0.95
N ARG A 95 12.51 14.97 -2.02
CA ARG A 95 13.56 15.98 -2.15
C ARG A 95 13.47 17.02 -1.03
N ARG A 96 12.26 17.51 -0.71
CA ARG A 96 12.08 18.45 0.42
C ARG A 96 12.47 17.83 1.77
N ALA A 97 12.10 16.59 2.01
CA ALA A 97 12.49 15.87 3.22
C ALA A 97 14.02 15.71 3.33
N ALA A 98 14.68 15.40 2.20
CA ALA A 98 16.13 15.31 2.10
C ALA A 98 16.83 16.67 2.33
N GLU A 99 16.30 17.76 1.78
CA GLU A 99 16.77 19.13 2.03
C GLU A 99 16.64 19.52 3.50
N ALA A 100 15.59 19.03 4.18
CA ALA A 100 15.38 19.21 5.61
C ALA A 100 16.25 18.27 6.48
N GLY A 101 17.11 17.44 5.86
CA GLY A 101 18.12 16.62 6.55
C GLY A 101 17.73 15.17 6.81
N ASP A 102 16.59 14.68 6.29
CA ASP A 102 16.18 13.29 6.47
C ASP A 102 17.03 12.34 5.61
N ALA A 103 17.86 11.54 6.28
CA ALA A 103 18.71 10.53 5.64
C ALA A 103 17.91 9.37 5.02
N GLU A 104 16.75 9.04 5.59
CA GLU A 104 15.84 8.01 5.05
C GLU A 104 15.16 8.51 3.77
N ALA A 105 14.84 9.81 3.70
CA ALA A 105 14.29 10.39 2.48
C ALA A 105 15.27 10.33 1.30
N LEU A 106 16.57 10.52 1.54
CA LEU A 106 17.60 10.33 0.52
C LEU A 106 17.69 8.88 0.04
N PHE A 107 17.54 7.91 0.96
CA PHE A 107 17.52 6.50 0.60
C PHE A 107 16.26 6.15 -0.22
N ASP A 108 15.09 6.63 0.18
CA ASP A 108 13.83 6.42 -0.55
C ASP A 108 13.86 7.08 -1.94
N MET A 109 14.52 8.24 -2.06
CA MET A 109 14.79 8.91 -3.33
C MET A 109 15.71 8.06 -4.22
N GLY A 110 16.80 7.51 -3.66
CA GLY A 110 17.66 6.57 -4.38
C GLY A 110 16.89 5.38 -4.92
N ARG A 111 15.99 4.79 -4.11
CA ARG A 111 15.11 3.70 -4.57
C ARG A 111 14.10 4.13 -5.62
N LEU A 112 13.60 5.36 -5.56
CA LEU A 112 12.71 5.90 -6.58
C LEU A 112 13.47 6.01 -7.92
N VAL A 113 14.65 6.61 -7.91
CA VAL A 113 15.49 6.77 -9.11
C VAL A 113 15.94 5.42 -9.64
N GLU A 114 16.34 4.48 -8.79
CA GLU A 114 16.73 3.13 -9.18
C GLU A 114 15.63 2.42 -9.97
N GLN A 115 14.37 2.56 -9.54
CA GLN A 115 13.22 1.95 -10.19
C GLN A 115 12.93 2.53 -11.59
N HIS A 116 13.27 3.79 -11.84
CA HIS A 116 12.92 4.50 -13.08
C HIS A 116 14.09 4.63 -14.06
N ARG A 117 15.30 4.79 -13.54
CA ARG A 117 16.49 5.16 -14.30
C ARG A 117 17.67 4.22 -14.05
N GLY A 118 17.52 3.31 -13.09
CA GLY A 118 18.51 2.28 -12.79
C GLY A 118 19.50 2.67 -11.70
N LEU A 119 20.31 1.68 -11.32
CA LEU A 119 21.21 1.74 -10.17
C LEU A 119 22.32 2.80 -10.31
N ALA A 120 22.80 3.04 -11.53
CA ALA A 120 23.87 4.02 -11.76
C ALA A 120 23.43 5.45 -11.44
N GLU A 121 22.19 5.81 -11.79
CA GLU A 121 21.64 7.15 -11.51
C GLU A 121 21.19 7.32 -10.04
N SER A 122 20.97 6.22 -9.32
CA SER A 122 20.60 6.28 -7.90
C SER A 122 21.80 6.37 -6.95
N GLU A 123 23.02 6.16 -7.43
CA GLU A 123 24.23 6.10 -6.62
C GLU A 123 24.43 7.38 -5.79
N GLU A 124 24.25 8.55 -6.39
CA GLU A 124 24.45 9.84 -5.70
C GLU A 124 23.50 10.01 -4.51
N TRP A 125 22.25 9.56 -4.66
CA TRP A 125 21.24 9.62 -3.61
C TRP A 125 21.56 8.65 -2.47
N PHE A 126 21.97 7.42 -2.79
CA PHE A 126 22.40 6.45 -1.79
C PHE A 126 23.69 6.89 -1.09
N ARG A 127 24.63 7.51 -1.81
CA ARG A 127 25.85 8.06 -1.22
C ARG A 127 25.51 9.17 -0.21
N GLY A 128 24.63 10.11 -0.58
CA GLY A 128 24.18 11.15 0.32
C GLY A 128 23.46 10.62 1.56
N ALA A 129 22.68 9.54 1.42
CA ALA A 129 22.07 8.85 2.55
C ALA A 129 23.12 8.20 3.47
N ALA A 130 24.13 7.55 2.88
CA ALA A 130 25.22 6.90 3.61
C ALA A 130 26.06 7.90 4.41
N GLU A 131 26.39 9.05 3.81
CA GLU A 131 27.12 10.16 4.45
C GLU A 131 26.35 10.74 5.64
N ARG A 132 25.01 10.78 5.56
CA ARG A 132 24.13 11.18 6.66
C ARG A 132 23.84 10.07 7.66
N GLY A 133 24.52 8.94 7.57
CA GLY A 133 24.47 7.87 8.57
C GLY A 133 23.39 6.82 8.34
N HIS A 134 22.73 6.78 7.18
CA HIS A 134 21.74 5.75 6.88
C HIS A 134 22.40 4.37 6.82
N ALA A 135 21.99 3.46 7.70
CA ALA A 135 22.66 2.16 7.89
C ALA A 135 22.66 1.29 6.62
N VAL A 136 21.51 1.17 5.94
CA VAL A 136 21.39 0.35 4.72
C VAL A 136 22.23 0.94 3.59
N ALA A 137 22.11 2.24 3.33
CA ALA A 137 22.93 2.94 2.33
C ALA A 137 24.43 2.76 2.60
N ARG A 138 24.88 2.90 3.86
CA ARG A 138 26.28 2.63 4.23
C ARG A 138 26.72 1.21 3.90
N ALA A 139 25.86 0.22 4.13
CA ALA A 139 26.17 -1.17 3.77
C ALA A 139 26.27 -1.39 2.25
N MET A 140 25.58 -0.59 1.43
CA MET A 140 25.71 -0.66 -0.03
C MET A 140 27.10 -0.22 -0.52
N PHE A 141 27.83 0.60 0.24
CA PHE A 141 29.19 1.05 -0.05
C PHE A 141 30.28 0.33 0.78
N ALA A 142 29.89 -0.61 1.66
CA ALA A 142 30.84 -1.45 2.39
C ALA A 142 31.40 -2.54 1.47
N GLU A 143 32.48 -3.22 1.90
CA GLU A 143 33.07 -4.33 1.14
C GLU A 143 32.02 -5.40 0.76
N GLY A 144 31.97 -5.78 -0.52
CA GLY A 144 30.95 -6.68 -1.06
C GLY A 144 29.57 -6.05 -1.29
N GLY A 145 29.44 -4.74 -1.07
CA GLY A 145 28.24 -3.96 -1.33
C GLY A 145 28.06 -3.64 -2.82
N VAL A 146 26.83 -3.31 -3.19
CA VAL A 146 26.40 -3.03 -4.58
C VAL A 146 27.22 -1.92 -5.26
N PHE A 147 27.70 -0.93 -4.50
CA PHE A 147 28.53 0.18 -4.99
C PHE A 147 30.02 0.05 -4.62
N HIS A 148 30.43 -1.07 -4.04
CA HIS A 148 31.83 -1.35 -3.75
C HIS A 148 32.28 -2.57 -4.57
N PRO A 149 32.65 -2.39 -5.86
CA PRO A 149 33.11 -3.49 -6.69
C PRO A 149 34.35 -4.11 -6.04
N ASP A 150 34.32 -5.43 -5.88
CA ASP A 150 35.41 -6.21 -5.30
C ASP A 150 36.75 -5.79 -5.93
N ARG A 151 37.73 -5.38 -5.10
CA ARG A 151 39.10 -5.21 -5.60
C ARG A 151 39.55 -6.55 -6.22
N PRO A 152 40.24 -6.55 -7.37
CA PRO A 152 40.89 -7.77 -7.82
C PRO A 152 41.85 -8.22 -6.72
N ARG A 153 41.69 -9.47 -6.26
CA ARG A 153 42.65 -10.10 -5.37
C ARG A 153 43.97 -10.15 -6.13
N GLY A 154 44.91 -9.29 -5.74
CA GLY A 154 46.29 -9.34 -6.20
C GLY A 154 46.98 -10.62 -5.76
#